data_AF-A0A1T1ZYV2-F1
#
_entry.id   AF-A0A1T1ZYV2-F1
#
_cell.length_a   1.000
_cell.length_b   1.000
_cell.length_c   1.000
_cell.angle_alpha   90.00
_cell.angle_beta   90.00
_cell.angle_gamma   90.00
#
_symmetry.space_group_name_H-M   'P 1'
#
loop_
_entity.id
_entity.type
_entity.pdbx_description
1 polymer ?
#
loop_
_entity_poly.entity_id
_entity_poly.type
_entity_poly.pdbx_seq_one_letter_code
_entity_poly.pdbx_strand_id
1 'polypeptide(L)'
;MFAHEIFPEYDYSVYLDGNMRSVGELEILLNEFITSGAEIGLFKHPARRTVSEELIALCASDRFTSEEKLAMAAQAARYKNELPPDSGIPLSENGVIFRRHVSPHLSDAMSLWWQEFRHGSKRDQLSLPWVLKKIPLQVHRWGWSFRKPNPYFIHMPHLHTKQRTKLSIARYYLSMHRKTLRNQVRRYLSNRRKTRATDA
;
A
#
# COMPACT_ATOMS: atom_id res chain seq x y z
N MET A 1 9.74 -3.38 6.44
CA MET A 1 8.82 -3.45 7.59
C MET A 1 9.34 -2.58 8.75
N PHE A 2 10.63 -2.68 9.06
CA PHE A 2 11.29 -2.02 10.21
C PHE A 2 11.89 -0.64 9.92
N ALA A 3 11.15 0.26 9.28
CA ALA A 3 11.67 1.60 9.01
C ALA A 3 12.02 2.37 10.30
N HIS A 4 11.29 2.10 11.39
CA HIS A 4 11.51 2.68 12.71
C HIS A 4 12.78 2.21 13.42
N GLU A 5 13.37 1.10 12.98
CA GLU A 5 14.65 0.61 13.50
C GLU A 5 15.83 1.06 12.64
N ILE A 6 15.62 1.15 11.31
CA ILE A 6 16.67 1.50 10.35
C ILE A 6 16.94 3.01 10.36
N PHE A 7 15.92 3.83 10.63
CA PHE A 7 15.99 5.29 10.58
C PHE A 7 15.47 5.91 11.89
N PRO A 8 16.06 5.56 13.04
CA PRO A 8 15.55 5.96 14.37
C PRO A 8 15.60 7.48 14.62
N GLU A 9 16.36 8.22 13.83
CA GLU A 9 16.48 9.68 13.90
C GLU A 9 15.29 10.43 13.29
N TYR A 10 14.37 9.73 12.61
CA TYR A 10 13.16 10.30 12.04
C TYR A 10 11.93 9.91 12.84
N ASP A 11 11.00 10.83 13.04
CA ASP A 11 9.73 10.53 13.73
C ASP A 11 8.74 9.78 12.82
N TYR A 12 8.89 9.93 11.51
CA TYR A 12 7.96 9.43 10.51
C TYR A 12 8.67 8.82 9.30
N SER A 13 8.03 7.83 8.68
CA SER A 13 8.49 7.29 7.39
C SER A 13 7.34 7.00 6.46
N VAL A 14 7.61 7.11 5.16
CA VAL A 14 6.70 6.70 4.08
C VAL A 14 7.40 5.62 3.26
N TYR A 15 6.83 4.43 3.26
CA TYR A 15 7.24 3.36 2.37
C TYR A 15 6.47 3.44 1.05
N LEU A 16 7.19 3.24 -0.05
CA LEU A 16 6.65 3.13 -1.40
C LEU A 16 7.16 1.84 -2.03
N ASP A 17 6.25 1.03 -2.57
CA ASP A 17 6.60 -0.15 -3.36
C ASP A 17 7.43 0.26 -4.59
N GLY A 18 8.31 -0.62 -5.06
CA GLY A 18 9.25 -0.32 -6.15
C GLY A 18 8.58 -0.03 -7.49
N ASN A 19 7.30 -0.40 -7.64
CA ASN A 19 6.46 -0.07 -8.79
C ASN A 19 5.68 1.25 -8.62
N MET A 20 5.83 1.96 -7.50
CA MET A 20 5.14 3.23 -7.24
C MET A 20 6.10 4.42 -7.43
N ARG A 21 5.58 5.50 -8.01
CA ARG A 21 6.27 6.79 -8.08
C ARG A 21 5.45 7.88 -7.43
N SER A 22 6.10 8.70 -6.61
CA SER A 22 5.55 9.96 -6.16
C SER A 22 5.66 11.01 -7.26
N VAL A 23 4.57 11.72 -7.55
CA VAL A 23 4.50 12.82 -8.53
C VAL A 23 3.78 14.06 -8.02
N GLY A 24 3.31 14.02 -6.77
CA GLY A 24 2.62 15.11 -6.10
C GLY A 24 3.32 15.50 -4.81
N GLU A 25 2.72 16.47 -4.11
CA GLU A 25 3.19 16.92 -2.80
C GLU A 25 2.75 15.92 -1.74
N LEU A 26 3.68 15.02 -1.36
CA LEU A 26 3.44 14.02 -0.31
C LEU A 26 3.24 14.65 1.07
N GLU A 27 3.74 15.87 1.26
CA GLU A 27 3.60 16.63 2.49
C GLU A 27 2.13 16.80 2.91
N ILE A 28 1.21 16.94 1.95
CA ILE A 28 -0.23 17.00 2.22
C ILE A 28 -0.70 15.71 2.92
N LEU A 29 -0.35 14.55 2.36
CA LEU A 29 -0.72 13.26 2.95
C LEU A 29 0.00 13.00 4.27
N LEU A 30 1.25 13.44 4.38
CA LEU A 30 2.01 13.33 5.62
C LEU A 30 1.38 14.17 6.73
N ASN A 31 0.98 15.41 6.44
CA ASN A 31 0.32 16.30 7.40
C ASN A 31 -1.07 15.78 7.80
N GLU A 32 -1.85 15.25 6.86
CA GLU A 32 -3.10 14.54 7.17
C GLU A 32 -2.85 13.37 8.14
N PHE A 33 -1.81 12.57 7.88
CA PHE A 33 -1.44 11.45 8.75
C PHE A 33 -0.99 11.92 10.14
N ILE A 34 -0.10 12.91 10.23
CA ILE A 34 0.38 13.48 11.49
C ILE A 34 -0.82 14.02 12.30
N THR A 35 -1.70 14.79 11.67
CA THR A 35 -2.87 15.40 12.32
C THR A 35 -3.85 14.37 12.86
N SER A 36 -3.97 13.20 12.21
CA SER A 36 -4.83 12.12 12.71
C SER A 36 -4.34 11.49 14.02
N GLY A 37 -3.08 11.72 14.40
CA GLY A 37 -2.47 11.12 15.60
C GLY A 37 -2.23 9.60 15.51
N ALA A 38 -2.54 8.99 14.37
CA ALA A 38 -2.41 7.55 14.16
C ALA A 38 -0.94 7.08 14.11
N GLU A 39 -0.76 5.77 14.26
CA GLU A 39 0.56 5.12 14.31
C GLU A 39 0.95 4.54 12.94
N ILE A 40 -0.04 4.15 12.13
CA ILE A 40 0.15 3.67 10.77
C ILE A 40 -0.90 4.27 9.82
N GLY A 41 -0.50 4.66 8.62
CA GLY A 41 -1.39 5.17 7.57
C GLY A 41 -1.46 4.20 6.40
N LEU A 42 -2.68 3.83 6.03
CA LEU A 42 -2.97 2.81 5.01
C LEU A 42 -4.05 3.28 4.03
N PHE A 43 -3.99 2.76 2.81
CA PHE A 43 -4.97 3.06 1.76
C PHE A 43 -5.96 1.92 1.58
N LYS A 44 -7.20 2.27 1.22
CA LYS A 44 -8.22 1.29 0.89
C LYS A 44 -7.77 0.40 -0.28
N HIS A 45 -8.00 -0.90 -0.14
CA HIS A 45 -7.78 -1.84 -1.24
C HIS A 45 -8.71 -1.55 -2.44
N PRO A 46 -8.22 -1.54 -3.69
CA PRO A 46 -8.95 -1.01 -4.85
C PRO A 46 -10.18 -1.82 -5.29
N ALA A 47 -10.24 -3.11 -4.96
CA ALA A 47 -11.20 -4.04 -5.56
C ALA A 47 -11.97 -4.91 -4.54
N ARG A 48 -11.43 -5.07 -3.33
CA ARG A 48 -11.88 -6.06 -2.34
C ARG A 48 -11.85 -5.43 -0.96
N ARG A 49 -12.72 -5.87 -0.08
CA ARG A 49 -12.98 -5.27 1.23
C ARG A 49 -12.55 -6.17 2.37
N THR A 50 -12.58 -7.49 2.18
CA THR A 50 -12.35 -8.49 3.21
C THR A 50 -11.22 -9.46 2.85
N VAL A 51 -10.63 -10.09 3.86
CA VAL A 51 -9.63 -11.16 3.68
C VAL A 51 -10.22 -12.35 2.93
N SER A 52 -11.50 -12.68 3.15
CA SER A 52 -12.19 -13.76 2.44
C SER A 52 -12.31 -13.48 0.94
N GLU A 53 -12.72 -12.26 0.56
CA GLU A 53 -12.77 -11.84 -0.85
C GLU A 53 -11.37 -11.86 -1.49
N GLU A 54 -10.34 -11.43 -0.76
CA GLU A 54 -8.94 -11.49 -1.20
C GLU A 54 -8.51 -12.93 -1.46
N LEU A 55 -8.74 -13.83 -0.51
CA LEU A 55 -8.37 -15.23 -0.61
C LEU A 55 -9.01 -15.90 -1.82
N ILE A 56 -10.32 -15.69 -2.04
CA ILE A 56 -11.02 -16.24 -3.21
C ILE A 56 -10.34 -15.78 -4.51
N ALA A 57 -10.04 -14.49 -4.62
CA ALA A 57 -9.39 -13.94 -5.81
C ALA A 57 -7.95 -14.44 -6.00
N LEU A 58 -7.20 -14.63 -4.92
CA LEU A 58 -5.85 -15.20 -4.96
C LEU A 58 -5.88 -16.67 -5.40
N CYS A 59 -6.82 -17.47 -4.89
CA CYS A 59 -7.00 -18.87 -5.28
C CYS A 59 -7.46 -19.03 -6.73
N ALA A 60 -8.27 -18.11 -7.24
CA ALA A 60 -8.70 -18.07 -8.63
C ALA A 60 -7.59 -17.61 -9.61
N SER A 61 -6.54 -16.96 -9.13
CA SER A 61 -5.45 -16.46 -9.98
C SER A 61 -4.55 -17.60 -10.48
N ASP A 62 -4.14 -17.52 -11.73
CA ASP A 62 -3.13 -18.36 -12.38
C ASP A 62 -1.68 -18.03 -11.94
N ARG A 63 -1.49 -16.94 -11.19
CA ARG A 63 -0.17 -16.46 -10.75
C ARG A 63 0.45 -17.27 -9.63
N PHE A 64 -0.33 -18.14 -8.98
CA PHE A 64 0.09 -18.90 -7.81
C PHE A 64 -0.02 -20.40 -8.04
N THR A 65 0.93 -21.14 -7.50
CA THR A 65 0.89 -22.61 -7.52
C THR A 65 -0.19 -23.14 -6.57
N SER A 66 -0.55 -24.42 -6.74
CA SER A 66 -1.49 -25.08 -5.83
C SER A 66 -1.00 -25.09 -4.38
N GLU A 67 0.32 -25.24 -4.17
CA GLU A 67 0.95 -25.21 -2.84
C GLU A 67 0.85 -23.82 -2.20
N GLU A 68 1.14 -22.76 -2.94
CA GLU A 68 0.99 -21.38 -2.45
C GLU A 68 -0.46 -21.08 -2.08
N LYS A 69 -1.42 -21.55 -2.88
CA LYS A 69 -2.86 -21.40 -2.60
C LYS A 69 -3.27 -22.14 -1.34
N LEU A 70 -2.74 -23.35 -1.12
CA LEU A 70 -2.98 -24.11 0.10
C LEU A 70 -2.42 -23.39 1.32
N ALA A 71 -1.21 -22.83 1.23
CA ALA A 71 -0.60 -22.05 2.30
C ALA A 71 -1.42 -20.77 2.62
N MET A 72 -1.91 -20.06 1.61
CA MET A 72 -2.81 -18.91 1.78
C MET A 72 -4.11 -19.30 2.49
N ALA A 73 -4.73 -20.42 2.07
CA ALA A 73 -5.97 -20.91 2.67
C ALA A 73 -5.77 -21.33 4.13
N ALA A 74 -4.70 -22.06 4.44
CA ALA A 74 -4.37 -22.48 5.80
C ALA A 74 -4.11 -21.27 6.71
N GLN A 75 -3.36 -20.27 6.24
CA GLN A 75 -3.10 -19.05 6.98
C GLN A 75 -4.39 -18.26 7.26
N ALA A 76 -5.25 -18.07 6.26
CA ALA A 76 -6.51 -17.39 6.41
C ALA A 76 -7.49 -18.13 7.35
N ALA A 77 -7.51 -19.48 7.29
CA ALA A 77 -8.32 -20.30 8.18
C ALA A 77 -7.87 -20.15 9.64
N ARG A 78 -6.56 -20.16 9.91
CA ARG A 78 -6.02 -19.90 11.25
C ARG A 78 -6.46 -18.52 11.76
N TYR A 79 -6.30 -17.47 10.96
CA TYR A 79 -6.70 -16.12 11.36
C TYR A 79 -8.19 -16.01 11.67
N LYS A 80 -9.04 -16.67 10.88
CA LYS A 80 -10.48 -16.72 11.12
C LYS A 80 -10.83 -17.38 12.46
N ASN A 81 -10.11 -18.42 12.85
CA ASN A 81 -10.35 -19.13 14.10
C ASN A 81 -9.82 -18.37 15.33
N GLU A 82 -8.79 -17.56 15.15
CA GLU A 82 -8.17 -16.77 16.23
C GLU A 82 -8.85 -15.42 16.50
N LEU A 83 -9.71 -14.95 15.59
CA LEU A 83 -10.38 -13.66 15.69
C LEU A 83 -11.88 -13.86 15.86
N PRO A 84 -12.57 -12.99 16.64
CA PRO A 84 -14.02 -13.00 16.67
C PRO A 84 -14.62 -12.81 15.25
N PRO A 85 -15.78 -13.44 14.97
CA PRO A 85 -16.59 -13.08 13.82
C PRO A 85 -16.79 -11.55 13.75
N ASP A 86 -16.80 -10.99 12.54
CA ASP A 86 -17.01 -9.56 12.31
C ASP A 86 -16.00 -8.61 12.97
N SER A 87 -14.81 -9.12 13.30
CA SER A 87 -13.72 -8.31 13.86
C SER A 87 -13.51 -7.00 13.07
N GLY A 88 -13.68 -6.98 11.74
CA GLY A 88 -14.05 -5.73 11.05
C GLY A 88 -12.89 -4.80 10.68
N ILE A 89 -11.68 -5.34 10.46
CA ILE A 89 -10.61 -4.54 9.82
C ILE A 89 -10.76 -4.61 8.30
N PRO A 90 -10.92 -3.45 7.62
CA PRO A 90 -10.98 -3.43 6.18
C PRO A 90 -9.60 -3.73 5.58
N LEU A 91 -9.63 -4.46 4.47
CA LEU A 91 -8.45 -4.77 3.67
C LEU A 91 -7.77 -3.48 3.19
N SER A 92 -6.45 -3.43 3.29
CA SER A 92 -5.62 -2.32 2.79
C SER A 92 -4.76 -2.73 1.61
N GLU A 93 -4.41 -1.75 0.79
CA GLU A 93 -3.32 -1.88 -0.17
C GLU A 93 -2.04 -1.35 0.47
N ASN A 94 -1.01 -2.20 0.57
CA ASN A 94 0.18 -1.92 1.38
C ASN A 94 1.40 -1.48 0.54
N GLY A 95 1.18 -1.08 -0.72
CA GLY A 95 2.23 -0.52 -1.56
C GLY A 95 2.60 0.93 -1.23
N VAL A 96 1.83 1.59 -0.35
CA VAL A 96 2.18 2.86 0.29
C VAL A 96 1.81 2.76 1.76
N ILE A 97 2.76 2.98 2.66
CA ILE A 97 2.54 2.86 4.11
C ILE A 97 3.20 4.04 4.82
N PHE A 98 2.44 4.75 5.64
CA PHE A 98 2.95 5.78 6.54
C PHE A 98 3.15 5.17 7.92
N ARG A 99 4.21 5.54 8.63
CA ARG A 99 4.51 5.06 9.98
C ARG A 99 4.98 6.20 10.86
N ARG A 100 4.50 6.24 12.09
CA ARG A 100 5.03 7.06 13.18
C ARG A 100 5.97 6.22 14.03
N HIS A 101 7.25 6.49 14.00
CA HIS A 101 8.28 5.69 14.66
C HIS A 101 8.18 5.75 16.18
N VAL A 102 7.89 6.93 16.73
CA VAL A 102 7.65 7.13 18.16
C VAL A 102 6.20 6.74 18.49
N SER A 103 5.95 5.44 18.51
CA SER A 103 4.64 4.82 18.77
C SER A 103 4.84 3.62 19.70
N PRO A 104 4.02 3.49 20.77
CA PRO A 104 4.14 2.36 21.70
C PRO A 104 3.86 1.01 21.03
N HIS A 105 3.02 0.94 20.00
CA HIS A 105 2.58 -0.34 19.41
C HIS A 105 3.20 -0.66 18.05
N LEU A 106 3.81 0.31 17.36
CA LEU A 106 4.28 0.12 15.98
C LEU A 106 5.34 -0.98 15.91
N SER A 107 6.31 -0.99 16.83
CA SER A 107 7.41 -1.96 16.81
C SER A 107 6.90 -3.40 16.94
N ASP A 108 6.02 -3.64 17.90
CA ASP A 108 5.39 -4.95 18.12
C ASP A 108 4.56 -5.37 16.90
N ALA A 109 3.81 -4.43 16.31
CA ALA A 109 3.01 -4.70 15.13
C ALA A 109 3.88 -5.06 13.91
N MET A 110 4.96 -4.33 13.67
CA MET A 110 5.88 -4.63 12.56
C MET A 110 6.62 -5.95 12.77
N SER A 111 7.00 -6.27 14.01
CA SER A 111 7.64 -7.53 14.38
C SER A 111 6.71 -8.72 14.17
N LEU A 112 5.47 -8.65 14.67
CA LEU A 112 4.46 -9.68 14.47
C LEU A 112 4.12 -9.85 12.98
N TRP A 113 3.96 -8.73 12.26
CA TRP A 113 3.70 -8.78 10.83
C TRP A 113 4.83 -9.44 10.05
N TRP A 114 6.08 -9.20 10.44
CA TRP A 114 7.23 -9.81 9.78
C TRP A 114 7.29 -11.32 10.02
N GLN A 115 6.99 -11.77 11.24
CA GLN A 115 6.89 -13.20 11.54
C GLN A 115 5.83 -13.89 10.67
N GLU A 116 4.65 -13.28 10.54
CA GLU A 116 3.57 -13.79 9.69
C GLU A 116 3.91 -13.77 8.20
N PHE A 117 4.62 -12.74 7.75
CA PHE A 117 5.08 -12.65 6.37
C PHE A 117 6.12 -13.73 6.04
N ARG A 118 7.06 -14.00 6.97
CA ARG A 118 8.14 -14.96 6.78
C ARG A 118 7.69 -16.42 6.81
N HIS A 119 6.79 -16.77 7.73
CA HIS A 119 6.38 -18.16 7.96
C HIS A 119 5.05 -18.52 7.28
N GLY A 120 4.29 -17.53 6.83
CA GLY A 120 3.03 -17.74 6.12
C GLY A 120 3.17 -17.68 4.60
N SER A 121 2.09 -17.28 3.93
CA SER A 121 1.98 -17.23 2.48
C SER A 121 2.73 -16.07 1.81
N LYS A 122 3.43 -15.22 2.58
CA LYS A 122 4.05 -13.96 2.11
C LYS A 122 3.05 -12.97 1.51
N ARG A 123 1.75 -13.14 1.76
CA ARG A 123 0.70 -12.20 1.34
C ARG A 123 0.36 -11.27 2.50
N ASP A 124 0.80 -10.04 2.33
CA ASP A 124 0.63 -8.95 3.28
C ASP A 124 -0.85 -8.54 3.46
N GLN A 125 -1.66 -8.64 2.40
CA GLN A 125 -3.11 -8.43 2.42
C GLN A 125 -3.86 -9.46 3.28
N LEU A 126 -3.28 -10.65 3.51
CA LEU A 126 -3.85 -11.64 4.43
C LEU A 126 -3.41 -11.39 5.88
N SER A 127 -2.12 -11.12 6.08
CA SER A 127 -1.51 -11.01 7.42
C SER A 127 -1.77 -9.68 8.12
N LEU A 128 -1.68 -8.55 7.43
CA LEU A 128 -1.80 -7.23 8.08
C LEU A 128 -3.16 -7.01 8.76
N PRO A 129 -4.32 -7.35 8.15
CA PRO A 129 -5.61 -7.21 8.83
C PRO A 129 -5.67 -7.97 10.17
N TRP A 130 -5.04 -9.14 10.24
CA TRP A 130 -4.97 -9.93 11.47
C TRP A 130 -4.03 -9.31 12.52
N VAL A 131 -2.85 -8.81 12.11
CA VAL A 131 -1.91 -8.10 13.01
C VAL A 131 -2.59 -6.89 13.66
N LEU A 132 -3.28 -6.09 12.84
CA LEU A 132 -4.01 -4.90 13.30
C LEU A 132 -5.21 -5.24 14.21
N LYS A 133 -5.60 -6.52 14.33
CA LYS A 133 -6.55 -6.99 15.34
C LYS A 133 -5.91 -7.51 16.61
N LYS A 134 -4.71 -8.08 16.52
CA LYS A 134 -3.98 -8.57 17.68
C LYS A 134 -3.36 -7.45 18.50
N ILE A 135 -2.95 -6.37 17.82
CA ILE A 135 -2.26 -5.24 18.44
C ILE A 135 -3.13 -3.98 18.25
N PRO A 136 -3.40 -3.21 19.31
CA PRO A 136 -4.27 -2.02 19.27
C PRO A 136 -3.59 -0.82 18.61
N LEU A 137 -3.08 -1.01 17.40
CA LEU A 137 -2.40 0.01 16.61
C LEU A 137 -3.43 0.99 16.03
N GLN A 138 -3.24 2.28 16.26
CA GLN A 138 -4.12 3.31 15.68
C GLN A 138 -3.85 3.47 14.19
N VAL A 139 -4.89 3.31 13.37
CA VAL A 139 -4.78 3.29 11.91
C VAL A 139 -5.50 4.47 11.28
N HIS A 140 -4.75 5.33 10.57
CA HIS A 140 -5.33 6.28 9.63
C HIS A 140 -5.64 5.60 8.31
N ARG A 141 -6.90 5.71 7.84
CA ARG A 141 -7.35 5.05 6.61
C ARG A 141 -7.83 6.06 5.59
N TRP A 142 -7.09 6.18 4.50
CA TRP A 142 -7.61 6.88 3.32
C TRP A 142 -8.66 6.02 2.63
N GLY A 143 -9.88 6.56 2.51
CA GLY A 143 -11.02 5.89 1.88
C GLY A 143 -10.90 5.64 0.37
N TRP A 144 -9.77 6.01 -0.23
CA TRP A 144 -9.45 5.87 -1.64
C TRP A 144 -8.21 5.00 -1.86
N SER A 145 -8.04 4.49 -3.08
CA SER A 145 -6.88 3.68 -3.46
C SER A 145 -5.91 4.49 -4.30
N PHE A 146 -4.63 4.49 -3.92
CA PHE A 146 -3.57 5.15 -4.69
C PHE A 146 -3.31 4.52 -6.06
N ARG A 147 -3.91 3.35 -6.36
CA ARG A 147 -3.87 2.73 -7.70
C ARG A 147 -4.88 3.37 -8.67
N LYS A 148 -5.88 4.10 -8.17
CA LYS A 148 -6.81 4.89 -8.98
C LYS A 148 -6.18 6.26 -9.34
N PRO A 149 -6.64 6.95 -10.39
CA PRO A 149 -6.11 8.27 -10.73
C PRO A 149 -6.16 9.23 -9.52
N ASN A 150 -5.00 9.75 -9.13
CA ASN A 150 -4.84 10.64 -7.99
C ASN A 150 -3.63 11.57 -8.24
N PRO A 151 -3.50 12.69 -7.49
CA PRO A 151 -2.43 13.66 -7.74
C PRO A 151 -1.07 13.28 -7.12
N TYR A 152 -1.02 12.24 -6.28
CA TYR A 152 0.15 11.95 -5.44
C TYR A 152 1.03 10.84 -6.03
N PHE A 153 0.40 9.79 -6.58
CA PHE A 153 1.09 8.56 -6.94
C PHE A 153 0.76 8.08 -8.36
N ILE A 154 1.74 7.47 -9.02
CA ILE A 154 1.58 6.73 -10.27
C ILE A 154 2.07 5.30 -10.08
N HIS A 155 1.25 4.35 -10.51
CA HIS A 155 1.67 2.97 -10.68
C HIS A 155 2.43 2.76 -11.99
N MET A 156 3.67 2.29 -11.85
CA MET A 156 4.59 1.96 -12.92
C MET A 156 4.41 0.49 -13.31
N PRO A 157 4.27 0.19 -14.61
CA PRO A 157 4.21 -1.19 -15.04
C PRO A 157 5.54 -1.89 -14.75
N HIS A 158 5.51 -3.21 -14.61
CA HIS A 158 6.74 -4.00 -14.62
C HIS A 158 7.23 -4.17 -16.06
N LEU A 159 8.54 -4.14 -16.27
CA LEU A 159 9.13 -4.56 -17.53
C LEU A 159 9.04 -6.09 -17.61
N HIS A 160 8.18 -6.63 -18.49
CA HIS A 160 8.05 -8.07 -18.65
C HIS A 160 9.38 -8.69 -19.12
N THR A 161 9.93 -9.58 -18.29
CA THR A 161 11.27 -10.20 -18.43
C THR A 161 11.41 -11.08 -19.66
N LYS A 162 10.32 -11.67 -20.17
CA LYS A 162 10.36 -12.64 -21.29
C LYS A 162 10.64 -12.03 -22.67
N GLN A 163 10.60 -10.71 -22.83
CA GLN A 163 10.79 -10.03 -24.13
C GLN A 163 11.62 -8.74 -23.98
N ARG A 164 12.87 -8.86 -23.53
CA ARG A 164 13.82 -7.74 -23.44
C ARG A 164 14.49 -7.50 -24.80
N THR A 165 13.83 -6.75 -25.66
CA THR A 165 14.45 -6.15 -26.85
C THR A 165 14.77 -4.69 -26.58
N LYS A 166 15.73 -4.09 -27.30
CA LYS A 166 16.00 -2.64 -27.21
C LYS A 166 14.72 -1.81 -27.38
N LEU A 167 13.83 -2.26 -28.27
CA LEU A 167 12.54 -1.63 -28.54
C LEU A 167 11.55 -1.75 -27.37
N SER A 168 11.46 -2.90 -26.69
CA SER A 168 10.56 -3.06 -25.54
C SER A 168 11.01 -2.22 -24.34
N ILE A 169 12.33 -2.10 -24.14
CA ILE A 169 12.94 -1.22 -23.14
C ILE A 169 12.64 0.25 -23.48
N ALA A 170 12.85 0.68 -24.73
CA ALA A 170 12.52 2.04 -25.16
C ALA A 170 11.03 2.37 -24.98
N ARG A 171 10.12 1.46 -25.39
CA ARG A 171 8.67 1.59 -25.18
C ARG A 171 8.31 1.71 -23.71
N TYR A 172 8.97 0.94 -22.85
CA TYR A 172 8.80 1.04 -21.41
C TYR A 172 9.17 2.44 -20.90
N TYR A 173 10.38 2.93 -21.18
CA TYR A 173 10.82 4.26 -20.76
C TYR A 173 9.95 5.40 -21.33
N LEU A 174 9.50 5.28 -22.58
CA LEU A 174 8.56 6.22 -23.20
C LEU A 174 7.20 6.22 -22.49
N SER A 175 6.67 5.05 -22.15
CA SER A 175 5.43 4.92 -21.37
C SER A 175 5.57 5.57 -19.99
N MET A 176 6.70 5.36 -19.32
CA MET A 176 7.01 6.00 -18.03
C MET A 176 7.06 7.52 -18.13
N HIS A 177 7.80 8.06 -19.11
CA HIS A 177 7.90 9.49 -19.36
C HIS A 177 6.53 10.09 -19.70
N ARG A 178 5.77 9.44 -20.60
CA ARG A 178 4.44 9.90 -20.99
C ARG A 178 3.48 9.99 -19.81
N LYS A 179 3.49 9.01 -18.90
CA LYS A 179 2.66 9.04 -17.67
C LYS A 179 3.07 10.18 -16.74
N THR A 180 4.37 10.36 -16.55
CA THR A 180 4.93 11.41 -15.67
C THR A 180 4.59 12.80 -16.21
N LEU A 181 4.88 13.04 -17.50
CA LEU A 181 4.61 14.32 -18.17
C LEU A 181 3.11 14.64 -18.16
N ARG A 182 2.25 13.66 -18.46
CA ARG A 182 0.79 13.84 -18.41
C ARG A 182 0.32 14.32 -17.03
N ASN A 183 0.89 13.80 -15.95
CA ASN A 183 0.54 14.24 -14.60
C ASN A 183 1.11 15.62 -14.27
N GLN A 184 2.34 15.93 -14.67
CA GLN A 184 2.90 17.29 -14.53
C GLN A 184 2.03 18.33 -15.25
N VAL A 185 1.61 18.06 -16.49
CA VAL A 185 0.72 18.94 -17.26
C VAL A 185 -0.64 19.10 -16.58
N ARG A 186 -1.26 18.00 -16.12
CA ARG A 186 -2.54 18.06 -15.39
C ARG A 186 -2.42 18.90 -14.12
N ARG A 187 -1.32 18.76 -13.38
CA ARG A 187 -1.06 19.53 -12.16
C ARG A 187 -0.89 21.01 -12.46
N TYR A 188 -0.09 21.35 -13.47
CA TYR A 188 0.07 22.73 -13.94
C TYR A 188 -1.27 23.38 -14.30
N LEU A 189 -2.10 22.67 -15.09
CA LEU A 189 -3.42 23.16 -15.47
C LEU A 189 -4.37 23.31 -14.27
N SER A 190 -4.31 22.41 -13.29
CA SER A 190 -5.10 22.49 -12.05
C SER A 190 -4.69 23.69 -11.20
N ASN A 191 -3.40 23.90 -10.99
CA ASN A 191 -2.88 25.03 -10.21
C ASN A 191 -3.24 26.36 -10.88
N ARG A 192 -3.09 26.46 -12.20
CA ARG A 192 -3.47 27.66 -12.96
C ARG A 192 -4.97 27.99 -12.84
N ARG A 193 -5.83 26.96 -12.77
CA ARG A 193 -7.27 27.17 -12.51
C ARG A 193 -7.55 27.67 -11.10
N LYS A 194 -6.85 27.13 -10.09
CA LYS A 194 -6.98 27.59 -8.70
C LYS A 194 -6.57 29.05 -8.54
N THR A 195 -5.42 29.45 -9.09
CA THR A 195 -4.95 30.85 -9.04
C THR A 195 -5.95 31.81 -9.68
N ARG A 196 -6.50 31.45 -10.85
CA ARG A 196 -7.54 32.27 -11.50
C ARG A 196 -8.85 32.39 -10.72
N ALA A 197 -9.17 31.41 -9.88
CA ALA A 197 -10.37 31.43 -9.04
C ALA A 197 -10.17 32.20 -7.73
N THR A 198 -8.93 32.42 -7.30
CA THR A 198 -8.60 33.27 -6.14
C THR A 198 -8.42 34.74 -6.52
N ASP A 199 -8.14 35.02 -7.79
CA ASP A 199 -7.98 36.37 -8.33
C ASP A 199 -9.29 37.00 -8.87
N ALA A 200 -10.41 36.26 -8.82
CA ALA A 200 -11.74 36.66 -9.28
C ALA A 200 -12.72 36.75 -8.11
#